data_AF-A0A7C1DI89-F1
#
_entry.id   AF-A0A7C1DI89-F1
#
_cell.length_a   1.000
_cell.length_b   1.000
_cell.length_c   1.000
_cell.angle_alpha   90.00
_cell.angle_beta   90.00
_cell.angle_gamma   90.00
#
_symmetry.space_group_name_H-M   'P 1'
#
loop_
_entity.id
_entity.type
_entity.pdbx_description
1 polymer ?
#
loop_
_entity_poly.entity_id
_entity_poly.type
_entity_poly.pdbx_seq_one_letter_code
_entity_poly.pdbx_strand_id
1 'polypeptide(L)'
;MAFISSGYDPKNPMKDRITDIGPKHYEQFLPPVIKKNFGKWLYHEILEPGILMHKAESGDEVYTIRVGTPRIMSVSTIREVCDIADKYCKGHVRWTTRNNLEFMVDSKDLVEPLKQDLTSRKHTGGSYKFPIGGTGACMTNIIHTQGWVHCHTAATDASGTVKSVMDDLFDEFQHMRLPAQLRVSMACCVNMCGAVHCSDIGFVGYHRKPPIIDHYHLDNLCEIPLAVAACPTAAIRPVKVDLPDGKKVNSVAVKNERCMFCGNCYTMCPAMPLSDGSGGDGLIIMVGGKVSNRISDPKFSKVVVAFIPNEPPRWPTLTKTIRQIIDAYSKDAHKYERLGEWAERIGWERFFEKTGLEFSWHLIDDFRDPAYNTWRQSTNFKF
;
A
#
# COMPACT_ATOMS: atom_id res chain seq x y z
N MET A 1 12.59 -19.41 -29.36
CA MET A 1 11.25 -19.95 -29.06
C MET A 1 10.40 -19.80 -30.31
N ALA A 2 9.63 -20.84 -30.67
CA ALA A 2 8.71 -20.77 -31.80
C ALA A 2 7.43 -20.01 -31.41
N PHE A 3 6.78 -19.35 -32.38
CA PHE A 3 5.45 -18.80 -32.18
C PHE A 3 4.43 -19.94 -32.13
N ILE A 4 3.67 -20.02 -31.04
CA ILE A 4 2.59 -21.00 -30.86
C ILE A 4 1.27 -20.21 -30.80
N SER A 5 0.43 -20.37 -31.83
CA SER A 5 -0.86 -19.67 -31.89
C SER A 5 -1.83 -20.19 -30.84
N SER A 6 -2.64 -19.30 -30.27
CA SER A 6 -3.78 -19.66 -29.42
C SER A 6 -5.02 -20.10 -30.20
N GLY A 7 -4.99 -19.99 -31.54
CA GLY A 7 -6.17 -20.05 -32.42
C GLY A 7 -6.69 -18.67 -32.83
N TYR A 8 -6.16 -17.57 -32.26
CA TYR A 8 -6.44 -16.21 -32.71
C TYR A 8 -5.98 -15.97 -34.16
N ASP A 9 -6.86 -15.41 -34.98
CA ASP A 9 -6.56 -15.04 -36.37
C ASP A 9 -6.37 -13.51 -36.50
N PRO A 10 -5.15 -13.00 -36.70
CA PRO A 10 -4.90 -11.58 -36.87
C PRO A 10 -5.51 -11.01 -38.17
N LYS A 11 -5.85 -11.85 -39.16
CA LYS A 11 -6.55 -11.42 -40.38
C LYS A 11 -8.05 -11.26 -40.15
N ASN A 12 -8.61 -11.92 -39.13
CA ASN A 12 -10.03 -11.88 -38.77
C ASN A 12 -10.20 -11.62 -37.27
N PRO A 13 -9.78 -10.46 -36.74
CA PRO A 13 -9.63 -10.24 -35.31
C PRO A 13 -10.95 -10.25 -34.52
N MET A 14 -12.09 -10.19 -35.19
CA MET A 14 -13.42 -10.24 -34.57
C MET A 14 -14.02 -11.65 -34.57
N LYS A 15 -13.48 -12.57 -35.36
CA LYS A 15 -13.94 -13.96 -35.42
C LYS A 15 -13.62 -14.64 -34.08
N ASP A 16 -14.60 -15.36 -33.52
CA ASP A 16 -14.49 -16.12 -32.26
C ASP A 16 -14.08 -15.28 -31.03
N ARG A 17 -14.24 -13.95 -31.10
CA ARG A 17 -13.97 -13.04 -29.98
C ARG A 17 -15.08 -13.12 -28.93
N ILE A 18 -14.71 -13.50 -27.71
CA ILE A 18 -15.58 -13.49 -26.53
C ILE A 18 -15.26 -12.23 -25.70
N THR A 19 -16.26 -11.37 -25.47
CA THR A 19 -16.17 -10.15 -24.65
C THR A 19 -17.30 -10.08 -23.62
N ASP A 20 -17.20 -9.16 -22.67
CA ASP A 20 -18.27 -8.79 -21.73
C ASP A 20 -18.78 -9.91 -20.80
N ILE A 21 -17.95 -10.93 -20.55
CA ILE A 21 -18.29 -12.08 -19.68
C ILE A 21 -18.08 -11.84 -18.18
N GLY A 22 -17.35 -10.79 -17.79
CA GLY A 22 -17.02 -10.51 -16.38
C GLY A 22 -16.16 -11.59 -15.69
N PRO A 23 -16.07 -11.56 -14.34
CA PRO A 23 -15.36 -12.57 -13.57
C PRO A 23 -16.18 -13.87 -13.45
N LYS A 24 -15.50 -14.98 -13.11
CA LYS A 24 -16.20 -16.19 -12.65
C LYS A 24 -16.91 -15.90 -11.33
N HIS A 25 -18.11 -16.44 -11.15
CA HIS A 25 -18.87 -16.27 -9.91
C HIS A 25 -18.16 -16.98 -8.75
N TYR A 26 -18.01 -16.30 -7.60
CA TYR A 26 -17.20 -16.79 -6.48
C TYR A 26 -17.69 -18.13 -5.89
N GLU A 27 -18.99 -18.42 -5.99
CA GLU A 27 -19.58 -19.68 -5.51
C GLU A 27 -19.02 -20.94 -6.17
N GLN A 28 -18.39 -20.80 -7.34
CA GLN A 28 -17.69 -21.89 -8.02
C GLN A 28 -16.46 -22.36 -7.23
N PHE A 29 -15.93 -21.53 -6.32
CA PHE A 29 -14.66 -21.75 -5.64
C PHE A 29 -14.79 -21.85 -4.11
N LEU A 30 -16.00 -21.78 -3.56
CA LEU A 30 -16.22 -21.88 -2.12
C LEU A 30 -15.91 -23.30 -1.61
N PRO A 31 -15.14 -23.45 -0.52
CA PRO A 31 -15.06 -24.74 0.18
C PRO A 31 -16.47 -25.22 0.56
N PRO A 32 -16.74 -26.54 0.56
CA PRO A 32 -18.07 -27.07 0.87
C PRO A 32 -18.65 -26.57 2.20
N VAL A 33 -17.83 -26.49 3.26
CA VAL A 33 -18.24 -25.97 4.58
C VAL A 33 -18.65 -24.49 4.52
N ILE A 34 -17.98 -23.69 3.70
CA ILE A 34 -18.31 -22.27 3.50
C ILE A 34 -19.61 -22.15 2.71
N LYS A 35 -19.75 -22.92 1.63
CA LYS A 35 -20.96 -22.90 0.79
C LYS A 35 -22.20 -23.32 1.57
N LYS A 36 -22.10 -24.38 2.38
CA LYS A 36 -23.19 -24.89 3.22
C LYS A 36 -23.67 -23.86 4.26
N ASN A 37 -22.73 -23.12 4.86
CA ASN A 37 -22.99 -22.22 5.98
C ASN A 37 -22.95 -20.72 5.58
N PHE A 38 -23.04 -20.43 4.28
CA PHE A 38 -22.98 -19.06 3.78
C PHE A 38 -24.11 -18.21 4.38
N GLY A 39 -23.73 -17.12 5.06
CA GLY A 39 -24.68 -16.23 5.75
C GLY A 39 -25.22 -16.74 7.09
N LYS A 40 -24.72 -17.87 7.61
CA LYS A 40 -25.21 -18.53 8.84
C LYS A 40 -24.10 -18.73 9.89
N TRP A 41 -23.25 -17.73 10.05
CA TRP A 41 -22.12 -17.75 10.99
C TRP A 41 -22.54 -17.10 12.32
N LEU A 42 -22.27 -17.78 13.44
CA LEU A 42 -22.60 -17.30 14.79
C LEU A 42 -21.50 -16.39 15.36
N TYR A 43 -20.27 -16.91 15.40
CA TYR A 43 -19.14 -16.21 15.98
C TYR A 43 -17.82 -16.67 15.37
N HIS A 44 -16.75 -15.96 15.71
CA HIS A 44 -15.39 -16.35 15.39
C HIS A 44 -14.49 -16.20 16.61
N GLU A 45 -13.38 -16.93 16.60
CA GLU A 45 -12.34 -16.87 17.61
C GLU A 45 -10.96 -16.85 16.93
N ILE A 46 -10.01 -16.11 17.50
CA ILE A 46 -8.60 -16.22 17.12
C ILE A 46 -7.96 -17.21 18.10
N LEU A 47 -7.62 -18.39 17.61
CA LEU A 47 -7.07 -19.46 18.44
C LEU A 47 -5.60 -19.20 18.81
N GLU A 48 -4.84 -18.68 17.84
CA GLU A 48 -3.45 -18.23 17.97
C GLU A 48 -3.12 -17.24 16.83
N PRO A 49 -1.98 -16.54 16.86
CA PRO A 49 -1.61 -15.63 15.76
C PRO A 49 -1.62 -16.36 14.41
N GLY A 50 -2.42 -15.84 13.47
CA GLY A 50 -2.62 -16.43 12.15
C GLY A 50 -3.70 -17.52 12.05
N ILE A 51 -4.30 -17.99 13.16
CA ILE A 51 -5.30 -19.07 13.12
C ILE A 51 -6.65 -18.60 13.68
N LEU A 52 -7.68 -18.75 12.85
CA LEU A 52 -9.07 -18.37 13.15
C LEU A 52 -9.95 -19.60 13.15
N MET A 53 -11.01 -19.59 13.95
CA MET A 53 -12.13 -20.51 13.85
C MET A 53 -13.42 -19.72 13.67
N HIS A 54 -14.30 -20.15 12.78
CA HIS A 54 -15.67 -19.65 12.67
C HIS A 54 -16.65 -20.78 12.96
N LYS A 55 -17.65 -20.50 13.80
CA LYS A 55 -18.72 -21.43 14.18
C LYS A 55 -20.01 -21.05 13.44
N ALA A 56 -20.61 -22.02 12.77
CA ALA A 56 -21.91 -21.85 12.11
C ALA A 56 -23.08 -22.16 13.05
N GLU A 57 -24.27 -21.70 12.69
CA GLU A 57 -25.54 -22.06 13.36
C GLU A 57 -25.80 -23.58 13.38
N SER A 58 -25.31 -24.28 12.36
CA SER A 58 -25.39 -25.75 12.25
C SER A 58 -24.50 -26.49 13.25
N GLY A 59 -23.58 -25.79 13.91
CA GLY A 59 -22.52 -26.37 14.70
C GLY A 59 -21.25 -26.70 13.91
N ASP A 60 -21.26 -26.57 12.57
CA ASP A 60 -20.05 -26.73 11.75
C ASP A 60 -18.98 -25.70 12.12
N GLU A 61 -17.72 -26.10 11.99
CA GLU A 61 -16.56 -25.23 12.20
C GLU A 61 -15.72 -25.16 10.92
N VAL A 62 -15.11 -24.00 10.70
CA VAL A 62 -14.05 -23.84 9.70
C VAL A 62 -12.87 -23.14 10.34
N TYR A 63 -11.69 -23.74 10.15
CA TYR A 63 -10.43 -23.24 10.66
C TYR A 63 -9.67 -22.59 9.52
N THR A 64 -9.25 -21.35 9.71
CA THR A 64 -8.53 -20.57 8.69
C THR A 64 -7.12 -20.29 9.17
N ILE A 65 -6.12 -20.69 8.39
CA ILE A 65 -4.71 -20.38 8.63
C ILE A 65 -4.27 -19.30 7.63
N ARG A 66 -3.98 -18.12 8.16
CA ARG A 66 -3.54 -16.94 7.40
C ARG A 66 -2.02 -16.88 7.34
N VAL A 67 -1.50 -16.69 6.13
CA VAL A 67 -0.06 -16.54 5.87
C VAL A 67 0.27 -15.27 5.10
N GLY A 68 1.43 -14.69 5.41
CA GLY A 68 1.97 -13.54 4.71
C GLY A 68 2.38 -13.88 3.29
N THR A 69 2.27 -12.93 2.36
CA THR A 69 2.80 -13.06 1.00
C THR A 69 3.48 -11.76 0.55
N PRO A 70 4.42 -11.82 -0.40
CA PRO A 70 5.05 -10.63 -0.96
C PRO A 70 4.16 -9.84 -1.94
N ARG A 71 2.89 -10.25 -2.16
CA ARG A 71 1.99 -9.81 -3.24
C ARG A 71 2.51 -10.12 -4.65
N ILE A 72 3.68 -9.61 -5.02
CA ILE A 72 4.36 -9.96 -6.28
C ILE A 72 4.93 -11.37 -6.12
N MET A 73 4.46 -12.31 -6.93
CA MET A 73 4.82 -13.73 -6.82
C MET A 73 4.98 -14.36 -8.19
N SER A 74 5.82 -15.41 -8.24
CA SER A 74 5.97 -16.22 -9.45
C SER A 74 4.82 -17.22 -9.59
N VAL A 75 4.60 -17.70 -10.81
CA VAL A 75 3.67 -18.82 -11.06
C VAL A 75 4.09 -20.10 -10.32
N SER A 76 5.37 -20.29 -10.04
CA SER A 76 5.87 -21.42 -9.26
C SER A 76 5.40 -21.35 -7.81
N THR A 77 5.40 -20.16 -7.21
CA THR A 77 4.85 -19.95 -5.86
C THR A 77 3.35 -20.17 -5.85
N ILE A 78 2.61 -19.72 -6.87
CA ILE A 78 1.17 -19.98 -6.98
C ILE A 78 0.88 -21.49 -7.09
N ARG A 79 1.65 -22.23 -7.90
CA ARG A 79 1.53 -23.70 -8.00
C ARG A 79 1.81 -24.38 -6.67
N GLU A 80 2.83 -23.95 -5.93
CA GLU A 80 3.10 -24.47 -4.58
C GLU A 80 1.95 -24.18 -3.59
N VAL A 81 1.29 -23.03 -3.72
CA VAL A 81 0.05 -22.74 -2.96
C VAL A 81 -1.07 -23.72 -3.33
N CYS A 82 -1.25 -24.02 -4.62
CA CYS A 82 -2.21 -25.02 -5.07
C CYS A 82 -1.88 -26.41 -4.52
N ASP A 83 -0.62 -26.83 -4.53
CA ASP A 83 -0.21 -28.14 -4.00
C ASP A 83 -0.56 -28.28 -2.50
N ILE A 84 -0.40 -27.20 -1.72
CA ILE A 84 -0.80 -27.16 -0.30
C ILE A 84 -2.33 -27.21 -0.18
N ALA A 85 -3.05 -26.44 -1.00
CA ALA A 85 -4.51 -26.41 -0.99
C ALA A 85 -5.11 -27.77 -1.39
N ASP A 86 -4.56 -28.47 -2.38
CA ASP A 86 -4.97 -29.81 -2.78
C ASP A 86 -4.72 -30.82 -1.66
N LYS A 87 -3.56 -30.72 -0.99
CA LYS A 87 -3.17 -31.64 0.09
C LYS A 87 -4.03 -31.51 1.35
N TYR A 88 -4.40 -30.29 1.76
CA TYR A 88 -5.07 -30.06 3.05
C TYR A 88 -6.47 -29.46 2.95
N CYS A 89 -6.75 -28.69 1.90
CA CYS A 89 -7.92 -27.81 1.80
C CYS A 89 -8.87 -28.21 0.66
N LYS A 90 -8.73 -29.44 0.14
CA LYS A 90 -9.54 -29.99 -0.96
C LYS A 90 -9.52 -29.09 -2.22
N GLY A 91 -8.36 -28.48 -2.49
CA GLY A 91 -8.13 -27.58 -3.63
C GLY A 91 -8.65 -26.16 -3.47
N HIS A 92 -9.08 -25.77 -2.25
CA HIS A 92 -9.59 -24.42 -1.98
C HIS A 92 -8.58 -23.56 -1.23
N VAL A 93 -8.44 -22.31 -1.67
CA VAL A 93 -7.61 -21.29 -1.02
C VAL A 93 -8.18 -19.91 -1.39
N ARG A 94 -7.94 -18.89 -0.54
CA ARG A 94 -8.33 -17.51 -0.86
C ARG A 94 -7.23 -16.51 -0.53
N TRP A 95 -7.31 -15.34 -1.16
CA TRP A 95 -6.54 -14.16 -0.77
C TRP A 95 -7.40 -13.19 0.03
N THR A 96 -6.76 -12.50 0.96
CA THR A 96 -7.36 -11.41 1.74
C THR A 96 -7.24 -10.08 0.99
N THR A 97 -8.00 -9.08 1.45
CA THR A 97 -7.92 -7.69 0.93
C THR A 97 -6.57 -7.01 1.19
N ARG A 98 -5.66 -7.65 1.95
CA ARG A 98 -4.29 -7.19 2.19
C ARG A 98 -3.24 -8.14 1.64
N ASN A 99 -3.63 -8.95 0.65
CA ASN A 99 -2.77 -9.85 -0.10
C ASN A 99 -2.12 -10.97 0.73
N ASN A 100 -2.55 -11.18 1.97
CA ASN A 100 -2.29 -12.45 2.66
C ASN A 100 -3.07 -13.59 2.00
N LEU A 101 -2.57 -14.80 2.18
CA LEU A 101 -3.22 -16.04 1.79
C LEU A 101 -3.94 -16.66 2.98
N GLU A 102 -5.02 -17.37 2.72
CA GLU A 102 -5.78 -18.11 3.73
C GLU A 102 -6.14 -19.50 3.22
N PHE A 103 -5.68 -20.50 3.97
CA PHE A 103 -6.03 -21.90 3.82
C PHE A 103 -7.15 -22.25 4.80
N MET A 104 -8.17 -22.97 4.37
CA MET A 104 -9.35 -23.29 5.18
C MET A 104 -9.53 -24.80 5.25
N VAL A 105 -9.64 -25.32 6.48
CA VAL A 105 -9.90 -26.75 6.76
C VAL A 105 -11.16 -26.89 7.61
N ASP A 106 -11.92 -27.95 7.38
CA ASP A 106 -13.18 -28.27 8.07
C ASP A 106 -13.01 -29.22 9.25
N SER A 107 -11.76 -29.58 9.59
CA SER A 107 -11.42 -30.39 10.76
C SER A 107 -10.27 -29.77 11.55
N LYS A 108 -10.42 -29.75 12.87
CA LYS A 108 -9.39 -29.27 13.81
C LYS A 108 -8.10 -30.08 13.70
N ASP A 109 -8.20 -31.37 13.40
CA ASP A 109 -7.05 -32.30 13.31
C ASP A 109 -6.12 -31.96 12.13
N LEU A 110 -6.62 -31.20 11.13
CA LEU A 110 -5.82 -30.75 9.99
C LEU A 110 -5.06 -29.44 10.26
N VAL A 111 -5.36 -28.73 11.34
CA VAL A 111 -4.75 -27.42 11.65
C VAL A 111 -3.25 -27.57 11.92
N GLU A 112 -2.87 -28.48 12.81
CA GLU A 112 -1.46 -28.66 13.19
C GLU A 112 -0.60 -29.23 12.03
N PRO A 113 -1.03 -30.26 11.29
CA PRO A 113 -0.29 -30.72 10.10
C PRO A 113 -0.08 -29.62 9.05
N LEU A 114 -1.11 -28.82 8.76
CA LEU A 114 -1.00 -27.71 7.81
C LEU A 114 -0.06 -26.62 8.33
N LYS A 115 -0.15 -26.25 9.61
CA LYS A 115 0.74 -25.28 10.26
C LYS A 115 2.21 -25.70 10.16
N GLN A 116 2.51 -26.97 10.42
CA GLN A 116 3.87 -27.50 10.33
C GLN A 116 4.42 -27.46 8.90
N ASP A 117 3.60 -27.87 7.92
CA ASP A 117 3.99 -27.83 6.51
C ASP A 117 4.29 -26.39 6.06
N LEU A 118 3.40 -25.44 6.37
CA LEU A 118 3.58 -24.02 6.06
C LEU A 118 4.85 -23.43 6.69
N THR A 119 5.10 -23.74 7.97
CA THR A 119 6.26 -23.22 8.72
C THR A 119 7.59 -23.79 8.21
N SER A 120 7.59 -25.02 7.70
CA SER A 120 8.79 -25.68 7.16
C SER A 120 9.28 -25.06 5.84
N ARG A 121 8.43 -24.31 5.14
CA ARG A 121 8.68 -23.83 3.78
C ARG A 121 9.46 -22.52 3.78
N LYS A 122 10.70 -22.58 3.31
CA LYS A 122 11.59 -21.43 3.14
C LYS A 122 12.11 -21.32 1.70
N HIS A 123 12.41 -20.09 1.29
CA HIS A 123 13.22 -19.85 0.11
C HIS A 123 14.69 -20.22 0.40
N THR A 124 15.48 -20.45 -0.66
CA THR A 124 16.93 -20.71 -0.54
C THR A 124 17.66 -19.62 0.26
N GLY A 125 17.20 -18.35 0.18
CA GLY A 125 17.74 -17.23 0.96
C GLY A 125 17.26 -17.13 2.42
N GLY A 126 16.54 -18.14 2.93
CA GLY A 126 16.15 -18.25 4.34
C GLY A 126 14.82 -17.58 4.72
N SER A 127 14.23 -16.76 3.86
CA SER A 127 12.90 -16.17 4.13
C SER A 127 11.80 -17.23 4.13
N TYR A 128 10.84 -17.09 5.04
CA TYR A 128 9.63 -17.91 5.05
C TYR A 128 8.84 -17.69 3.76
N LYS A 129 8.38 -18.78 3.12
CA LYS A 129 7.45 -18.69 1.98
C LYS A 129 6.04 -18.32 2.44
N PHE A 130 5.61 -18.89 3.58
CA PHE A 130 4.25 -18.78 4.10
C PHE A 130 4.26 -18.52 5.62
N PRO A 131 4.82 -17.39 6.09
CA PRO A 131 4.84 -17.08 7.52
C PRO A 131 3.42 -16.93 8.05
N ILE A 132 3.08 -17.65 9.12
CA ILE A 132 1.75 -17.61 9.75
C ILE A 132 1.63 -16.36 10.63
N GLY A 133 0.51 -15.65 10.54
CA GLY A 133 0.27 -14.44 11.33
C GLY A 133 -0.78 -13.49 10.76
N GLY A 134 -0.73 -12.22 11.17
CA GLY A 134 -1.56 -11.16 10.60
C GLY A 134 -3.03 -11.17 11.04
N THR A 135 -3.36 -11.80 12.17
CA THR A 135 -4.68 -11.77 12.84
C THR A 135 -4.63 -10.95 14.14
N GLY A 136 -5.78 -10.52 14.65
CA GLY A 136 -5.86 -9.76 15.91
C GLY A 136 -5.07 -8.44 15.92
N ALA A 137 -4.64 -8.02 17.11
CA ALA A 137 -3.92 -6.78 17.33
C ALA A 137 -2.42 -6.91 16.99
N CYS A 138 -2.15 -7.12 15.71
CA CYS A 138 -0.84 -7.27 15.09
C CYS A 138 -0.53 -6.13 14.12
N MET A 139 0.66 -6.12 13.54
CA MET A 139 0.89 -5.47 12.25
C MET A 139 0.69 -6.51 11.13
N THR A 140 -0.38 -6.37 10.36
CA THR A 140 -0.56 -7.25 9.19
C THR A 140 0.24 -6.77 7.98
N ASN A 141 0.10 -7.47 6.85
CA ASN A 141 0.79 -7.16 5.60
C ASN A 141 0.51 -5.74 5.07
N ILE A 142 1.43 -5.22 4.25
CA ILE A 142 1.44 -3.85 3.72
C ILE A 142 0.80 -3.83 2.33
N ILE A 143 -0.28 -3.05 2.17
CA ILE A 143 -0.83 -2.74 0.85
C ILE A 143 0.20 -1.86 0.13
N HIS A 144 0.60 -2.24 -1.08
CA HIS A 144 1.62 -1.51 -1.82
C HIS A 144 1.43 -1.56 -3.34
N THR A 145 2.16 -0.66 -4.00
CA THR A 145 2.06 -0.35 -5.43
C THR A 145 3.10 -1.10 -6.28
N GLN A 146 3.28 -0.67 -7.52
CA GLN A 146 4.25 -1.24 -8.45
C GLN A 146 5.70 -0.83 -8.14
N GLY A 147 5.95 0.44 -7.77
CA GLY A 147 7.32 0.93 -7.62
C GLY A 147 8.12 0.83 -8.92
N TRP A 148 9.41 0.58 -8.79
CA TRP A 148 10.34 0.47 -9.92
C TRP A 148 10.17 -0.83 -10.72
N VAL A 149 9.33 -1.75 -10.24
CA VAL A 149 9.04 -3.01 -10.96
C VAL A 149 8.24 -2.77 -12.24
N HIS A 150 7.40 -1.73 -12.29
CA HIS A 150 6.52 -1.54 -13.46
C HIS A 150 6.01 -0.11 -13.72
N CYS A 151 6.04 0.81 -12.75
CA CYS A 151 5.43 2.13 -12.92
C CYS A 151 6.46 3.17 -13.39
N HIS A 152 6.04 4.07 -14.29
CA HIS A 152 6.90 5.13 -14.84
C HIS A 152 6.89 6.43 -13.99
N THR A 153 5.92 6.62 -13.10
CA THR A 153 5.78 7.84 -12.26
C THR A 153 6.28 7.65 -10.82
N ALA A 154 7.04 6.59 -10.55
CA ALA A 154 7.48 6.26 -9.20
C ALA A 154 8.64 7.16 -8.74
N ALA A 155 8.54 7.70 -7.52
CA ALA A 155 9.62 8.39 -6.81
C ALA A 155 10.40 7.45 -5.87
N THR A 156 9.93 6.22 -5.66
CA THR A 156 10.57 5.21 -4.80
C THR A 156 10.12 3.82 -5.21
N ASP A 157 10.87 2.79 -4.81
CA ASP A 157 10.43 1.42 -4.95
C ASP A 157 9.35 1.04 -3.93
N ALA A 158 8.49 0.10 -4.33
CA ALA A 158 7.45 -0.45 -3.47
C ALA A 158 7.86 -1.78 -2.82
N SER A 159 8.28 -2.77 -3.60
CA SER A 159 8.56 -4.11 -3.06
C SER A 159 9.75 -4.11 -2.10
N GLY A 160 10.82 -3.36 -2.42
CA GLY A 160 12.01 -3.22 -1.58
C GLY A 160 11.75 -2.51 -0.26
N THR A 161 10.99 -1.40 -0.28
CA THR A 161 10.62 -0.67 0.94
C THR A 161 9.71 -1.51 1.83
N VAL A 162 8.70 -2.18 1.25
CA VAL A 162 7.81 -3.10 1.98
C VAL A 162 8.58 -4.26 2.60
N LYS A 163 9.47 -4.90 1.84
CA LYS A 163 10.30 -5.99 2.35
C LYS A 163 11.15 -5.53 3.52
N SER A 164 11.73 -4.34 3.43
CA SER A 164 12.58 -3.78 4.49
C SER A 164 11.79 -3.51 5.77
N VAL A 165 10.61 -2.91 5.67
CA VAL A 165 9.74 -2.62 6.81
C VAL A 165 9.17 -3.91 7.43
N MET A 166 8.74 -4.87 6.60
CA MET A 166 8.22 -6.16 7.09
C MET A 166 9.29 -7.05 7.72
N ASP A 167 10.56 -6.95 7.28
CA ASP A 167 11.66 -7.68 7.92
C ASP A 167 11.97 -7.13 9.31
N ASP A 168 11.97 -5.80 9.45
CA ASP A 168 12.13 -5.14 10.72
C ASP A 168 10.98 -5.51 11.67
N LEU A 169 9.73 -5.40 11.22
CA LEU A 169 8.54 -5.58 12.04
C LEU A 169 7.93 -6.99 11.94
N PHE A 170 8.73 -7.99 11.57
CA PHE A 170 8.25 -9.35 11.32
C PHE A 170 7.63 -9.99 12.56
N ASP A 171 8.17 -9.66 13.74
CA ASP A 171 7.65 -10.10 15.02
C ASP A 171 6.24 -9.55 15.30
N GLU A 172 5.94 -8.30 14.91
CA GLU A 172 4.59 -7.74 15.03
C GLU A 172 3.58 -8.38 14.07
N PHE A 173 4.04 -9.05 13.01
CA PHE A 173 3.17 -9.86 12.16
C PHE A 173 2.79 -11.19 12.82
N GLN A 174 3.71 -11.77 13.60
CA GLN A 174 3.55 -13.08 14.24
C GLN A 174 2.91 -13.01 15.64
N HIS A 175 2.67 -11.82 16.19
CA HIS A 175 2.12 -11.64 17.53
C HIS A 175 0.91 -10.70 17.54
N MET A 176 0.12 -10.77 18.62
CA MET A 176 -1.09 -9.96 18.83
C MET A 176 -0.98 -9.07 20.07
N ARG A 177 0.11 -8.28 20.14
CA ARG A 177 0.48 -7.51 21.35
C ARG A 177 0.30 -6.00 21.21
N LEU A 178 -0.12 -5.51 20.05
CA LEU A 178 -0.38 -4.09 19.86
C LEU A 178 -1.70 -3.67 20.55
N PRO A 179 -1.89 -2.39 20.86
CA PRO A 179 -3.14 -1.88 21.45
C PRO A 179 -4.37 -2.14 20.56
N ALA A 180 -4.19 -2.02 19.24
CA ALA A 180 -5.14 -2.37 18.19
C ALA A 180 -4.38 -2.81 16.93
N GLN A 181 -5.07 -3.45 15.98
CA GLN A 181 -4.45 -3.89 14.72
C GLN A 181 -3.92 -2.70 13.92
N LEU A 182 -2.63 -2.72 13.59
CA LEU A 182 -1.94 -1.69 12.83
C LEU A 182 -2.00 -1.98 11.33
N ARG A 183 -2.40 -0.99 10.53
CA ARG A 183 -2.39 -1.02 9.07
C ARG A 183 -1.29 -0.11 8.55
N VAL A 184 -0.33 -0.70 7.85
CA VAL A 184 0.71 0.04 7.14
C VAL A 184 0.43 -0.02 5.63
N SER A 185 0.57 1.08 4.90
CA SER A 185 0.42 1.07 3.44
C SER A 185 1.50 1.90 2.76
N MET A 186 1.80 1.56 1.52
CA MET A 186 2.87 2.15 0.72
C MET A 186 2.34 2.59 -0.65
N ALA A 187 2.75 3.76 -1.11
CA ALA A 187 2.58 4.17 -2.51
C ALA A 187 3.86 4.76 -3.08
N CYS A 188 4.20 4.44 -4.32
CA CYS A 188 5.44 4.89 -4.94
C CYS A 188 5.42 6.35 -5.43
N CYS A 189 4.25 7.00 -5.44
CA CYS A 189 4.09 8.42 -5.76
C CYS A 189 2.78 8.97 -5.15
N VAL A 190 2.56 10.28 -5.27
CA VAL A 190 1.41 10.98 -4.68
C VAL A 190 0.05 10.66 -5.32
N ASN A 191 0.00 9.84 -6.38
CA ASN A 191 -1.27 9.23 -6.83
C ASN A 191 -1.85 8.29 -5.75
N MET A 192 -1.01 7.83 -4.81
CA MET A 192 -1.43 7.09 -3.61
C MET A 192 -2.28 5.83 -3.88
N CYS A 193 -2.04 5.14 -5.00
CA CYS A 193 -2.79 3.95 -5.40
C CYS A 193 -2.82 2.90 -4.27
N GLY A 194 -3.97 2.71 -3.62
CA GLY A 194 -4.12 1.86 -2.46
C GLY A 194 -4.66 2.63 -1.25
N ALA A 195 -4.01 2.48 -0.09
CA ALA A 195 -4.58 2.86 1.19
C ALA A 195 -3.71 3.79 2.05
N VAL A 196 -2.69 4.43 1.47
CA VAL A 196 -1.78 5.32 2.23
C VAL A 196 -2.54 6.42 2.98
N HIS A 197 -3.51 7.04 2.32
CA HIS A 197 -4.29 8.17 2.86
C HIS A 197 -5.20 7.77 4.04
N CYS A 198 -5.44 6.48 4.30
CA CYS A 198 -6.38 6.00 5.31
C CYS A 198 -5.82 4.87 6.19
N SER A 199 -4.49 4.78 6.29
CA SER A 199 -3.78 3.78 7.10
C SER A 199 -3.22 4.36 8.40
N ASP A 200 -3.03 3.52 9.42
CA ASP A 200 -2.40 3.94 10.68
C ASP A 200 -0.99 4.50 10.42
N ILE A 201 -0.27 3.89 9.49
CA ILE A 201 0.98 4.40 8.92
C ILE A 201 0.90 4.29 7.40
N GLY A 202 1.17 5.38 6.71
CA GLY A 202 1.30 5.44 5.26
C GLY A 202 2.67 6.00 4.90
N PHE A 203 3.39 5.40 3.94
CA PHE A 203 4.58 6.04 3.38
C PHE A 203 4.46 6.17 1.86
N VAL A 204 4.83 7.34 1.35
CA VAL A 204 4.58 7.74 -0.03
C VAL A 204 5.83 8.28 -0.69
N GLY A 205 6.13 7.83 -1.91
CA GLY A 205 7.19 8.38 -2.73
C GLY A 205 6.92 9.85 -3.06
N TYR A 206 7.95 10.68 -2.93
CA TYR A 206 7.83 12.12 -3.09
C TYR A 206 9.01 12.71 -3.86
N HIS A 207 8.72 13.59 -4.82
CA HIS A 207 9.70 14.34 -5.58
C HIS A 207 9.97 15.70 -4.91
N ARG A 208 11.16 16.27 -5.10
CA ARG A 208 11.53 17.62 -4.60
C ARG A 208 12.08 18.56 -5.67
N LYS A 209 11.95 18.19 -6.94
CA LYS A 209 12.41 18.98 -8.09
C LYS A 209 11.28 19.17 -9.11
N PRO A 210 11.15 20.36 -9.72
CA PRO A 210 10.24 20.58 -10.84
C PRO A 210 10.54 19.64 -12.02
N PRO A 211 9.57 19.39 -12.91
CA PRO A 211 9.81 18.60 -14.11
C PRO A 211 10.81 19.28 -15.05
N ILE A 212 11.60 18.46 -15.73
CA ILE A 212 12.43 18.85 -16.87
C ILE A 212 11.52 18.87 -18.10
N ILE A 213 11.59 19.94 -18.90
CA ILE A 213 10.72 20.11 -20.06
C ILE A 213 11.49 19.76 -21.33
N ASP A 214 11.05 18.71 -22.04
CA ASP A 214 11.53 18.41 -23.38
C ASP A 214 10.77 19.23 -24.42
N HIS A 215 11.22 20.47 -24.63
CA HIS A 215 10.60 21.40 -25.58
C HIS A 215 10.60 20.88 -27.03
N TYR A 216 11.50 19.98 -27.42
CA TYR A 216 11.58 19.47 -28.79
C TYR A 216 10.40 18.57 -29.15
N HIS A 217 9.89 17.80 -28.19
CA HIS A 217 8.85 16.80 -28.43
C HIS A 217 7.51 17.11 -27.77
N LEU A 218 7.43 18.13 -26.91
CA LEU A 218 6.23 18.38 -26.11
C LEU A 218 4.96 18.51 -26.95
N ASP A 219 4.92 19.38 -27.95
CA ASP A 219 3.71 19.60 -28.78
C ASP A 219 3.34 18.37 -29.63
N ASN A 220 4.33 17.51 -29.93
CA ASN A 220 4.11 16.28 -30.70
C ASN A 220 3.53 15.15 -29.85
N LEU A 221 3.80 15.14 -28.54
CA LEU A 221 3.48 14.04 -27.64
C LEU A 221 2.40 14.38 -26.62
N CYS A 222 2.13 15.67 -26.39
CA CYS A 222 1.30 16.13 -25.29
C CYS A 222 0.18 17.04 -25.79
N GLU A 223 -1.03 16.77 -25.31
CA GLU A 223 -2.12 17.74 -25.38
C GLU A 223 -1.88 18.83 -24.32
N ILE A 224 -1.28 19.96 -24.73
CA ILE A 224 -0.89 21.07 -23.84
C ILE A 224 -2.00 21.47 -22.84
N PRO A 225 -3.28 21.60 -23.23
CA PRO A 225 -4.35 21.92 -22.28
C PRO A 225 -4.48 20.92 -21.13
N LEU A 226 -4.24 19.62 -21.37
CA LEU A 226 -4.27 18.59 -20.32
C LEU A 226 -3.11 18.79 -19.35
N ALA A 227 -1.89 19.07 -19.84
CA ALA A 227 -0.73 19.33 -18.98
C ALA A 227 -0.95 20.59 -18.09
N VAL A 228 -1.57 21.64 -18.64
CA VAL A 228 -1.91 22.85 -17.89
C VAL A 228 -2.97 22.55 -16.81
N ALA A 229 -4.07 21.90 -17.18
CA ALA A 229 -5.18 21.58 -16.27
C ALA A 229 -4.79 20.56 -15.18
N ALA A 230 -3.78 19.73 -15.44
CA ALA A 230 -3.25 18.77 -14.48
C ALA A 230 -2.60 19.40 -13.25
N CYS A 231 -2.22 20.68 -13.30
CA CYS A 231 -1.47 21.34 -12.23
C CYS A 231 -2.41 21.89 -11.14
N PRO A 232 -2.45 21.30 -9.93
CA PRO A 232 -3.37 21.74 -8.88
C PRO A 232 -3.01 23.11 -8.28
N THR A 233 -1.76 23.56 -8.45
CA THR A 233 -1.23 24.86 -7.99
C THR A 233 -1.12 25.90 -9.11
N ALA A 234 -1.59 25.59 -10.32
CA ALA A 234 -1.53 26.48 -11.49
C ALA A 234 -0.12 27.05 -11.76
N ALA A 235 0.90 26.19 -11.65
CA ALA A 235 2.30 26.51 -11.95
C ALA A 235 2.64 26.45 -13.45
N ILE A 236 1.78 25.85 -14.27
CA ILE A 236 2.01 25.56 -15.68
C ILE A 236 1.19 26.51 -16.55
N ARG A 237 1.82 27.08 -17.58
CA ARG A 237 1.13 27.91 -18.58
C ARG A 237 1.65 27.62 -19.99
N PRO A 238 0.82 27.76 -21.04
CA PRO A 238 1.28 27.64 -22.42
C PRO A 238 2.20 28.80 -22.80
N VAL A 239 3.23 28.51 -23.60
CA VAL A 239 4.19 29.49 -24.13
C VAL A 239 4.64 29.09 -25.54
N LYS A 240 5.28 30.00 -26.26
CA LYS A 240 6.09 29.66 -27.43
C LYS A 240 7.57 29.68 -27.04
N VAL A 241 8.33 28.69 -27.48
CA VAL A 241 9.77 28.57 -27.22
C VAL A 241 10.52 28.53 -28.55
N ASP A 242 11.59 29.31 -28.64
CA ASP A 242 12.52 29.25 -29.76
C ASP A 242 13.58 28.17 -29.44
N LEU A 243 13.61 27.11 -30.25
CA LEU A 243 14.54 26.00 -30.10
C LEU A 243 15.93 26.38 -30.66
N PRO A 244 17.01 25.71 -30.19
CA PRO A 244 18.36 25.89 -30.73
C PRO A 244 18.48 25.68 -32.25
N ASP A 245 17.58 24.94 -32.89
CA ASP A 245 17.54 24.75 -34.35
C ASP A 245 16.81 25.88 -35.12
N GLY A 246 16.42 26.95 -34.42
CA GLY A 246 15.74 28.12 -34.97
C GLY A 246 14.23 27.96 -35.12
N LYS A 247 13.65 26.81 -34.78
CA LYS A 247 12.20 26.61 -34.85
C LYS A 247 11.48 27.18 -33.63
N LYS A 248 10.34 27.80 -33.88
CA LYS A 248 9.42 28.25 -32.83
C LYS A 248 8.32 27.22 -32.62
N VAL A 249 8.25 26.64 -31.43
CA VAL A 249 7.29 25.57 -31.08
C VAL A 249 6.34 26.02 -29.98
N ASN A 250 5.14 25.43 -29.93
CA ASN A 250 4.29 25.56 -28.75
C ASN A 250 4.84 24.66 -27.63
N SER A 251 4.81 25.16 -26.41
CA SER A 251 5.31 24.41 -25.26
C SER A 251 4.65 24.91 -23.97
N VAL A 252 5.21 24.53 -22.83
CA VAL A 252 4.79 25.03 -21.51
C VAL A 252 5.96 25.65 -20.77
N ALA A 253 5.65 26.58 -19.88
CA ALA A 253 6.56 27.09 -18.87
C ALA A 253 6.05 26.71 -17.49
N VAL A 254 6.98 26.32 -16.60
CA VAL A 254 6.70 26.01 -15.20
C VAL A 254 7.25 27.13 -14.33
N LYS A 255 6.41 27.73 -13.49
CA LYS A 255 6.84 28.64 -12.43
C LYS A 255 7.28 27.81 -11.22
N ASN A 256 8.59 27.64 -11.05
CA ASN A 256 9.17 26.75 -10.03
C ASN A 256 8.68 27.06 -8.61
N GLU A 257 8.48 28.34 -8.27
CA GLU A 257 8.03 28.76 -6.93
C GLU A 257 6.58 28.37 -6.62
N ARG A 258 5.81 27.93 -7.63
CA ARG A 258 4.46 27.37 -7.45
C ARG A 258 4.41 25.86 -7.63
N CYS A 259 5.50 25.24 -8.08
CA CYS A 259 5.56 23.80 -8.28
C CYS A 259 5.78 23.11 -6.94
N MET A 260 4.94 22.12 -6.62
CA MET A 260 5.09 21.25 -5.44
C MET A 260 5.40 19.80 -5.83
N PHE A 261 5.87 19.58 -7.07
CA PHE A 261 6.48 18.34 -7.52
C PHE A 261 5.56 17.09 -7.54
N CYS A 262 4.23 17.25 -7.59
CA CYS A 262 3.32 16.10 -7.64
C CYS A 262 3.47 15.18 -8.86
N GLY A 263 4.12 15.63 -9.94
CA GLY A 263 4.28 14.83 -11.16
C GLY A 263 3.00 14.58 -11.96
N ASN A 264 1.86 15.17 -11.61
CA ASN A 264 0.61 14.95 -12.36
C ASN A 264 0.71 15.44 -13.82
N CYS A 265 1.49 16.50 -14.06
CA CYS A 265 1.81 16.95 -15.42
C CYS A 265 2.57 15.90 -16.23
N TYR A 266 3.48 15.14 -15.61
CA TYR A 266 4.17 14.04 -16.28
C TYR A 266 3.22 12.89 -16.64
N THR A 267 2.24 12.62 -15.77
CA THR A 267 1.20 11.61 -16.04
C THR A 267 0.39 11.97 -17.29
N MET A 268 0.13 13.27 -17.52
CA MET A 268 -0.59 13.76 -18.70
C MET A 268 0.32 14.06 -19.90
N CYS A 269 1.63 14.22 -19.71
CA CYS A 269 2.57 14.63 -20.74
C CYS A 269 3.95 13.97 -20.56
N PRO A 270 4.33 13.03 -21.45
CA PRO A 270 5.61 12.31 -21.33
C PRO A 270 6.85 13.21 -21.49
N ALA A 271 6.71 14.42 -22.03
CA ALA A 271 7.78 15.41 -22.18
C ALA A 271 8.07 16.24 -20.91
N MET A 272 7.47 15.89 -19.77
CA MET A 272 7.68 16.56 -18.47
C MET A 272 8.19 15.62 -17.36
N PRO A 273 9.21 14.77 -17.58
CA PRO A 273 9.72 13.87 -16.54
C PRO A 273 10.29 14.65 -15.35
N LEU A 274 10.23 14.07 -14.15
CA LEU A 274 10.70 14.72 -12.91
C LEU A 274 11.43 13.81 -11.93
N SER A 275 11.62 12.53 -12.25
CA SER A 275 12.34 11.62 -11.35
C SER A 275 13.80 12.03 -11.21
N ASP A 276 14.33 11.91 -9.99
CA ASP A 276 15.69 12.32 -9.68
C ASP A 276 16.33 11.43 -8.62
N GLY A 277 17.24 10.57 -9.07
CA GLY A 277 18.04 9.70 -8.20
C GLY A 277 19.15 10.41 -7.43
N SER A 278 19.44 11.69 -7.73
CA SER A 278 20.48 12.48 -7.04
C SER A 278 20.04 13.07 -5.69
N GLY A 279 18.98 12.50 -5.10
CA GLY A 279 18.42 12.91 -3.81
C GLY A 279 17.18 13.81 -3.90
N GLY A 280 16.71 14.15 -5.10
CA GLY A 280 15.43 14.83 -5.29
C GLY A 280 14.24 13.96 -4.89
N ASP A 281 14.33 12.65 -5.13
CA ASP A 281 13.28 11.70 -4.79
C ASP A 281 13.53 10.98 -3.46
N GLY A 282 12.45 10.74 -2.72
CA GLY A 282 12.48 10.06 -1.42
C GLY A 282 11.09 9.66 -0.95
N LEU A 283 10.90 9.64 0.36
CA LEU A 283 9.65 9.20 0.99
C LEU A 283 9.14 10.23 2.00
N ILE A 284 7.83 10.36 2.07
CA ILE A 284 7.09 10.98 3.17
C ILE A 284 6.55 9.87 4.07
N ILE A 285 6.42 10.14 5.38
CA ILE A 285 5.67 9.29 6.32
C ILE A 285 4.45 10.05 6.85
N MET A 286 3.32 9.36 6.80
CA MET A 286 2.01 9.79 7.27
C MET A 286 1.48 8.83 8.32
N VAL A 287 0.67 9.31 9.25
CA VAL A 287 0.09 8.47 10.32
C VAL A 287 -1.34 8.84 10.70
N GLY A 288 -2.03 7.93 11.37
CA GLY A 288 -3.29 8.20 12.07
C GLY A 288 -4.57 7.99 11.25
N GLY A 289 -4.44 7.44 10.04
CA GLY A 289 -5.59 7.14 9.20
C GLY A 289 -6.32 5.85 9.62
N LYS A 290 -7.62 5.78 9.32
CA LYS A 290 -8.39 4.54 9.40
C LYS A 290 -9.65 4.60 8.55
N VAL A 291 -10.16 3.41 8.20
CA VAL A 291 -11.43 3.25 7.45
C VAL A 291 -12.58 2.67 8.30
N SER A 292 -12.28 2.07 9.45
CA SER A 292 -13.31 1.45 10.30
C SER A 292 -14.07 2.49 11.11
N ASN A 293 -15.38 2.34 11.24
CA ASN A 293 -16.26 3.16 12.08
C ASN A 293 -16.29 2.75 13.57
N ARG A 294 -15.34 1.90 14.01
CA ARG A 294 -15.30 1.44 15.40
C ARG A 294 -14.88 2.60 16.31
N ILE A 295 -15.73 2.97 17.26
CA ILE A 295 -15.55 4.03 18.27
C ILE A 295 -15.49 5.44 17.66
N SER A 296 -14.46 5.77 16.88
CA SER A 296 -14.36 7.04 16.15
C SER A 296 -14.60 6.89 14.65
N ASP A 297 -14.87 7.99 13.95
CA ASP A 297 -15.08 8.02 12.50
C ASP A 297 -13.81 7.67 11.70
N PRO A 298 -13.94 7.32 10.40
CA PRO A 298 -12.81 7.21 9.49
C PRO A 298 -11.96 8.49 9.46
N LYS A 299 -10.65 8.33 9.30
CA LYS A 299 -9.67 9.42 9.37
C LYS A 299 -8.69 9.34 8.21
N PHE A 300 -8.32 10.49 7.67
CA PHE A 300 -7.13 10.60 6.82
C PHE A 300 -5.86 10.47 7.66
N SER A 301 -4.83 9.82 7.11
CA SER A 301 -3.47 9.92 7.64
C SER A 301 -2.93 11.34 7.44
N LYS A 302 -2.03 11.78 8.33
CA LYS A 302 -1.44 13.12 8.38
C LYS A 302 0.06 13.02 8.24
N VAL A 303 0.68 13.91 7.47
CA VAL A 303 2.14 13.93 7.27
C VAL A 303 2.82 14.23 8.61
N VAL A 304 3.77 13.38 9.01
CA VAL A 304 4.58 13.56 10.23
C VAL A 304 6.08 13.56 9.97
N VAL A 305 6.52 13.07 8.81
CA VAL A 305 7.88 13.23 8.32
C VAL A 305 7.82 13.67 6.86
N ALA A 306 8.27 14.90 6.60
CA ALA A 306 8.14 15.53 5.29
C ALA A 306 9.10 14.95 4.23
N PHE A 307 10.24 14.39 4.65
CA PHE A 307 11.15 13.75 3.71
C PHE A 307 12.14 12.84 4.42
N ILE A 308 12.36 11.66 3.86
CA ILE A 308 13.54 10.82 4.08
C ILE A 308 14.09 10.40 2.71
N PRO A 309 15.41 10.21 2.58
CA PRO A 309 16.00 9.82 1.31
C PRO A 309 15.61 8.40 0.90
N ASN A 310 15.68 8.12 -0.40
CA ASN A 310 15.75 6.75 -0.87
C ASN A 310 17.11 6.15 -0.52
N GLU A 311 17.12 5.01 0.18
CA GLU A 311 18.35 4.30 0.56
C GLU A 311 18.26 2.81 0.18
N PRO A 312 18.14 2.48 -1.11
CA PRO A 312 18.13 1.09 -1.54
C PRO A 312 19.41 0.34 -1.10
N PRO A 313 19.34 -0.97 -0.83
CA PRO A 313 18.15 -1.83 -0.98
C PRO A 313 17.31 -1.96 0.30
N ARG A 314 17.61 -1.23 1.38
CA ARG A 314 17.05 -1.50 2.72
C ARG A 314 16.37 -0.35 3.45
N TRP A 315 16.46 0.89 2.96
CA TRP A 315 15.82 2.07 3.56
C TRP A 315 15.91 2.13 5.10
N PRO A 316 17.13 2.06 5.68
CA PRO A 316 17.31 2.01 7.13
C PRO A 316 16.70 3.21 7.86
N THR A 317 16.69 4.40 7.24
CA THR A 317 16.03 5.57 7.84
C THR A 317 14.52 5.35 7.91
N LEU A 318 13.89 4.83 6.85
CA LEU A 318 12.45 4.50 6.82
C LEU A 318 12.08 3.49 7.91
N THR A 319 12.81 2.36 7.98
CA THR A 319 12.47 1.27 8.90
C THR A 319 12.63 1.72 10.34
N LYS A 320 13.74 2.40 10.67
CA LYS A 320 13.98 2.96 12.00
C LYS A 320 12.87 3.93 12.41
N THR A 321 12.47 4.84 11.52
CA THR A 321 11.43 5.82 11.82
C THR A 321 10.05 5.17 12.02
N ILE A 322 9.67 4.18 11.21
CA ILE A 322 8.41 3.46 11.40
C ILE A 322 8.43 2.69 12.73
N ARG A 323 9.51 1.99 13.06
CA ARG A 323 9.66 1.30 14.35
C ARG A 323 9.54 2.27 15.52
N GLN A 324 10.23 3.41 15.46
CA GLN A 324 10.17 4.45 16.49
C GLN A 324 8.73 4.91 16.76
N ILE A 325 7.91 5.08 15.72
CA ILE A 325 6.49 5.42 15.84
C ILE A 325 5.70 4.28 16.51
N ILE A 326 5.90 3.03 16.08
CA ILE A 326 5.19 1.86 16.62
C ILE A 326 5.57 1.59 18.07
N ASP A 327 6.84 1.74 18.43
CA ASP A 327 7.33 1.56 19.80
C ASP A 327 6.74 2.61 20.74
N ALA A 328 6.64 3.88 20.32
CA ALA A 328 6.01 4.93 21.12
C ALA A 328 4.50 4.67 21.29
N TYR A 329 3.81 4.32 20.21
CA TYR A 329 2.38 3.99 20.23
C TYR A 329 2.08 2.78 21.12
N SER A 330 2.80 1.67 20.95
CA SER A 330 2.57 0.43 21.69
C SER A 330 2.79 0.57 23.21
N LYS A 331 3.68 1.49 23.63
CA LYS A 331 3.97 1.75 25.05
C LYS A 331 2.94 2.65 25.73
N ASP A 332 2.23 3.49 24.98
CA ASP A 332 1.44 4.61 25.55
C ASP A 332 -0.06 4.57 25.19
N ALA A 333 -0.43 3.91 24.11
CA ALA A 333 -1.82 3.84 23.68
C ALA A 333 -2.62 2.83 24.52
N HIS A 334 -3.88 3.15 24.75
CA HIS A 334 -4.78 2.28 25.50
C HIS A 334 -5.29 1.13 24.64
N LYS A 335 -5.73 0.04 25.27
CA LYS A 335 -6.33 -1.09 24.54
C LYS A 335 -7.48 -0.61 23.64
N TYR A 336 -7.49 -1.11 22.40
CA TYR A 336 -8.40 -0.76 21.30
C TYR A 336 -8.18 0.59 20.63
N GLU A 337 -7.31 1.43 21.17
CA GLU A 337 -6.99 2.71 20.56
C GLU A 337 -6.16 2.51 19.30
N ARG A 338 -6.61 3.08 18.18
CA ARG A 338 -5.84 3.15 16.93
C ARG A 338 -4.77 4.22 17.02
N LEU A 339 -3.74 4.16 16.18
CA LEU A 339 -2.65 5.13 16.22
C LEU A 339 -3.15 6.59 16.09
N GLY A 340 -4.14 6.83 15.22
CA GLY A 340 -4.74 8.16 15.06
C GLY A 340 -5.56 8.61 16.27
N GLU A 341 -6.25 7.67 16.94
CA GLU A 341 -7.00 7.94 18.17
C GLU A 341 -6.04 8.29 19.31
N TRP A 342 -4.91 7.58 19.40
CA TRP A 342 -3.82 7.88 20.32
C TRP A 342 -3.26 9.28 20.08
N ALA A 343 -2.87 9.59 18.85
CA ALA A 343 -2.31 10.89 18.48
C ALA A 343 -3.27 12.05 18.81
N GLU A 344 -4.57 11.89 18.52
CA GLU A 344 -5.59 12.89 18.84
C GLU A 344 -5.83 13.03 20.35
N ARG A 345 -5.87 11.93 21.10
CA ARG A 345 -6.06 11.96 22.56
C ARG A 345 -4.89 12.66 23.25
N ILE A 346 -3.65 12.34 22.88
CA ILE A 346 -2.48 12.94 23.51
C ILE A 346 -2.17 14.34 22.98
N GLY A 347 -2.68 14.69 21.79
CA GLY A 347 -2.35 15.92 21.07
C GLY A 347 -1.06 15.77 20.25
N TRP A 348 -1.02 16.37 19.06
CA TRP A 348 0.11 16.24 18.14
C TRP A 348 1.44 16.71 18.75
N GLU A 349 1.43 17.72 19.62
CA GLU A 349 2.63 18.15 20.35
C GLU A 349 3.25 17.02 21.18
N ARG A 350 2.44 16.21 21.85
CA ARG A 350 2.91 15.04 22.62
C ARG A 350 3.24 13.86 21.73
N PHE A 351 2.61 13.74 20.56
CA PHE A 351 3.01 12.74 19.58
C PHE A 351 4.46 12.98 19.12
N PHE A 352 4.81 14.22 18.73
CA PHE A 352 6.18 14.56 18.32
C PHE A 352 7.17 14.39 19.48
N GLU A 353 6.81 14.77 20.70
CA GLU A 353 7.65 14.55 21.89
C GLU A 353 7.89 13.06 22.17
N LYS A 354 6.83 12.23 22.24
CA LYS A 354 6.93 10.80 22.57
C LYS A 354 7.62 9.99 21.48
N THR A 355 7.40 10.37 20.22
CA THR A 355 8.07 9.72 19.10
C THR A 355 9.50 10.23 18.93
N GLY A 356 9.83 11.46 19.36
CA GLY A 356 11.12 12.08 19.10
C GLY A 356 11.33 12.48 17.64
N LEU A 357 10.25 12.62 16.87
CA LEU A 357 10.30 13.11 15.49
C LEU A 357 10.43 14.64 15.49
N GLU A 358 11.16 15.16 14.51
CA GLU A 358 11.28 16.60 14.32
C GLU A 358 10.06 17.15 13.58
N PHE A 359 9.38 18.12 14.20
CA PHE A 359 8.35 18.90 13.52
C PHE A 359 9.01 19.97 12.65
N SER A 360 8.55 20.13 11.41
CA SER A 360 8.99 21.22 10.52
C SER A 360 7.79 21.91 9.88
N TRP A 361 8.01 23.11 9.35
CA TRP A 361 6.97 23.90 8.69
C TRP A 361 6.34 23.19 7.49
N HIS A 362 7.03 22.23 6.86
CA HIS A 362 6.50 21.41 5.76
C HIS A 362 5.28 20.56 6.16
N LEU A 363 5.02 20.40 7.46
CA LEU A 363 3.89 19.63 7.99
C LEU A 363 2.62 20.49 8.16
N ILE A 364 2.75 21.81 8.02
CA ILE A 364 1.64 22.76 8.11
C ILE A 364 1.00 22.83 6.74
N ASP A 365 -0.30 22.50 6.66
CA ASP A 365 -1.03 22.56 5.40
C ASP A 365 -1.07 23.98 4.85
N ASP A 366 -0.86 24.10 3.54
CA ASP A 366 -0.88 25.33 2.76
C ASP A 366 -1.75 25.17 1.49
N PHE A 367 -2.50 24.08 1.37
CA PHE A 367 -3.26 23.75 0.17
C PHE A 367 -4.70 24.30 0.20
N ARG A 368 -4.87 25.49 -0.39
CA ARG A 368 -6.16 26.19 -0.58
C ARG A 368 -6.84 26.54 0.76
N ASP A 369 -8.11 26.96 0.70
CA ASP A 369 -8.88 27.38 1.87
C ASP A 369 -9.00 26.31 2.99
N PRO A 370 -9.12 24.99 2.70
CA PRO A 370 -9.22 23.98 3.75
C PRO A 370 -8.00 23.90 4.69
N ALA A 371 -6.83 24.38 4.26
CA ALA A 371 -5.63 24.45 5.09
C ALA A 371 -5.86 25.22 6.39
N TYR A 372 -6.71 26.26 6.36
CA TYR A 372 -7.10 27.00 7.55
C TYR A 372 -7.65 26.09 8.66
N ASN A 373 -8.44 25.07 8.29
CA ASN A 373 -9.06 24.15 9.24
C ASN A 373 -8.07 23.17 9.89
N THR A 374 -6.82 23.11 9.42
CA THR A 374 -5.78 22.27 10.02
C THR A 374 -4.97 23.01 11.08
N TRP A 375 -5.03 24.34 11.14
CA TRP A 375 -4.33 25.12 12.15
C TRP A 375 -5.07 25.07 13.49
N ARG A 376 -4.41 25.48 14.57
CA ARG A 376 -5.01 25.50 15.91
C ARG A 376 -5.70 26.84 16.18
N GLN A 377 -7.02 26.91 16.07
CA GLN A 377 -7.82 28.07 16.50
C GLN A 377 -8.29 27.94 17.96
N SER A 378 -7.38 27.56 18.85
CA SER A 378 -7.66 27.37 20.27
C SER A 378 -6.43 27.64 21.11
N THR A 379 -6.64 28.15 22.33
CA THR A 379 -5.59 28.31 23.34
C THR A 379 -5.30 27.01 24.10
N ASN A 380 -6.04 25.93 23.84
CA ASN A 380 -5.77 24.62 24.43
C ASN A 380 -4.57 23.97 23.74
N PHE A 381 -3.41 24.01 24.38
CA PHE A 381 -2.19 23.32 23.96
C PHE A 381 -1.38 22.86 25.18
N LYS A 382 -0.44 21.95 24.97
CA LYS A 382 0.51 21.51 26.01
C LYS A 382 1.88 22.12 25.75
N PHE A 383 2.54 22.57 26.82
CA PHE A 383 3.90 23.11 26.78
C PHE A 383 4.94 22.04 26.51
#